data_AF-A0A2D8YG34-F1
#
_entry.id   AF-A0A2D8YG34-F1
#
_cell.length_a   1.000
_cell.length_b   1.000
_cell.length_c   1.000
_cell.angle_alpha   90.00
_cell.angle_beta   90.00
_cell.angle_gamma   90.00
#
_symmetry.space_group_name_H-M   'P 1'
#
loop_
_entity.id
_entity.type
_entity.pdbx_description
1 polymer ?
#
loop_
_entity_poly.entity_id
_entity_poly.type
_entity_poly.pdbx_seq_one_letter_code
_entity_poly.pdbx_strand_id
1 'polypeptide(L)' 'MVHAKRSSNKTVRKRDLPQKMCPVCQRPFSWRKKWESVWEEVVYCSRACRQKGRS' A
#
# COMPACT_ATOMS: atom_id res chain seq x y z
N MET A 1 36.83 -18.14 15.29
CA MET A 1 36.38 -17.71 13.94
C MET A 1 34.92 -17.29 14.05
N VAL A 2 34.66 -15.99 13.94
CA VAL A 2 33.37 -15.35 14.23
C VAL A 2 32.36 -15.66 13.11
N HIS A 3 31.36 -16.50 13.38
CA HIS A 3 30.28 -16.75 12.44
C HIS A 3 29.29 -15.56 12.49
N ALA A 4 29.58 -14.52 11.69
CA ALA A 4 28.70 -13.39 11.48
C ALA A 4 27.46 -13.82 10.66
N LYS A 5 26.38 -14.21 11.34
CA LYS A 5 25.07 -14.41 10.71
C LYS A 5 24.45 -13.05 10.39
N ARG A 6 24.71 -12.51 9.19
CA ARG A 6 23.96 -11.35 8.64
C ARG A 6 22.53 -11.80 8.33
N SER A 7 21.61 -11.50 9.24
CA SER A 7 20.17 -11.75 9.11
C SER A 7 19.45 -10.54 8.53
N SER A 8 18.38 -10.83 7.77
CA SER A 8 17.27 -9.92 7.42
C SER A 8 17.37 -9.14 6.12
N ASN A 9 17.20 -9.82 4.97
CA ASN A 9 16.39 -9.25 3.90
C ASN A 9 14.91 -9.49 4.27
N LYS A 10 14.29 -8.53 4.96
CA LYS A 10 12.91 -8.63 5.42
C LYS A 10 11.99 -8.43 4.21
N THR A 11 11.68 -9.53 3.52
CA THR A 11 10.63 -9.51 2.50
C THR A 11 9.30 -9.26 3.20
N VAL A 12 8.88 -7.99 3.28
CA VAL A 12 7.56 -7.61 3.78
C VAL A 12 6.54 -8.31 2.91
N ARG A 13 5.80 -9.26 3.48
CA ARG A 13 4.78 -9.97 2.71
C ARG A 13 3.71 -8.94 2.39
N LYS A 14 3.14 -9.00 1.18
CA LYS A 14 2.19 -7.99 0.67
C LYS A 14 0.95 -7.78 1.57
N ARG A 15 0.65 -8.79 2.40
CA ARG A 15 -0.38 -8.83 3.43
C ARG A 15 -0.09 -7.97 4.67
N ASP A 16 1.18 -7.67 4.95
CA ASP A 16 1.61 -6.86 6.10
C ASP A 16 1.65 -5.34 5.75
N LEU A 17 1.36 -4.98 4.50
CA LEU A 17 1.27 -3.59 4.08
C LEU A 17 -0.06 -2.98 4.55
N PRO A 18 -0.09 -1.70 4.95
CA PRO A 18 -1.33 -1.05 5.32
C PRO A 18 -2.29 -1.08 4.13
N GLN A 19 -3.54 -1.42 4.43
CA GLN A 19 -4.62 -1.50 3.46
C GLN A 19 -5.68 -0.46 3.77
N LYS A 20 -6.26 0.15 2.73
CA LYS A 20 -7.40 1.06 2.82
C LYS A 20 -8.56 0.51 1.98
N MET A 21 -9.78 0.88 2.34
CA MET A 21 -11.00 0.57 1.57
C MET A 21 -11.28 1.69 0.57
N CYS A 22 -11.48 1.36 -0.70
CA CYS A 22 -11.87 2.38 -1.68
C CYS A 22 -13.39 2.64 -1.60
N PRO A 23 -13.85 3.88 -1.35
CA PRO A 23 -15.28 4.16 -1.17
C PRO A 23 -16.12 3.92 -2.44
N VAL A 24 -15.50 3.94 -3.62
CA VAL A 24 -16.21 3.82 -4.92
C VAL A 24 -16.42 2.38 -5.35
N CYS A 25 -15.43 1.52 -5.15
CA CYS A 25 -15.51 0.12 -5.58
C CYS A 25 -15.60 -0.86 -4.41
N GLN A 26 -15.49 -0.39 -3.16
CA GLN A 26 -15.54 -1.19 -1.93
C GLN A 26 -14.51 -2.34 -1.92
N ARG A 27 -13.38 -2.15 -2.63
CA ARG A 27 -12.28 -3.12 -2.67
C ARG A 27 -11.13 -2.65 -1.80
N PRO A 28 -10.55 -3.55 -0.97
CA PRO A 28 -9.35 -3.23 -0.22
C PRO A 28 -8.18 -3.05 -1.18
N PHE A 29 -7.33 -2.05 -0.92
CA PHE A 29 -6.12 -1.82 -1.68
C PHE A 29 -4.94 -1.56 -0.74
N SER A 30 -3.82 -2.25 -1.01
CA SER A 30 -2.60 -2.12 -0.22
C SER A 30 -1.78 -0.92 -0.64
N TRP A 31 -0.96 -0.42 0.29
CA TRP A 31 0.08 0.58 0.04
C TRP A 31 0.93 0.25 -1.19
N ARG A 32 1.33 1.31 -1.92
CA ARG A 32 2.19 1.22 -3.10
C ARG A 32 3.32 2.23 -2.92
N LYS A 33 4.52 1.91 -3.41
CA LYS A 33 5.69 2.79 -3.35
C LYS A 33 5.44 4.19 -3.95
N LYS A 34 4.60 4.29 -4.98
CA LYS A 34 4.17 5.58 -5.57
C LYS A 34 3.44 6.51 -4.58
N TRP A 35 2.89 5.96 -3.51
CA TRP A 35 2.11 6.69 -2.52
C TRP A 35 2.90 6.99 -1.24
N GLU A 36 4.21 6.74 -1.22
CA GLU A 36 5.03 6.92 -0.01
C GLU A 36 4.86 8.30 0.63
N SER A 37 4.84 9.38 -0.16
CA SER A 37 4.73 10.75 0.32
C SER A 37 3.29 11.24 0.58
N VAL A 38 2.28 10.53 0.07
CA VAL A 38 0.88 10.99 0.04
C VAL A 38 -0.10 9.93 0.56
N TRP A 39 0.40 8.87 1.19
CA TRP A 39 -0.42 7.71 1.57
C TRP A 39 -1.61 8.10 2.44
N GLU A 40 -1.40 9.04 3.36
CA GLU A 40 -2.43 9.63 4.23
C GLU A 40 -3.61 10.18 3.42
N GLU A 41 -3.32 10.93 2.36
CA GLU A 41 -4.29 11.58 1.47
C GLU A 41 -4.92 10.62 0.43
N VAL A 42 -4.31 9.46 0.18
CA VAL A 42 -4.84 8.50 -0.80
C VAL A 42 -6.07 7.78 -0.24
N VAL A 43 -7.22 8.09 -0.82
CA VAL A 43 -8.53 7.48 -0.51
C VAL A 43 -8.98 6.45 -1.56
N TYR A 44 -8.55 6.61 -2.82
CA TYR A 44 -9.04 5.82 -3.96
C TYR A 44 -8.01 4.81 -4.47
N CYS A 45 -8.45 3.60 -4.81
CA CYS A 45 -7.56 2.55 -5.32
C CYS A 45 -6.97 2.83 -6.72
N SER A 46 -7.59 3.74 -7.48
CA SER A 46 -7.24 4.04 -8.88
C SER A 46 -7.73 5.43 -9.31
N ARG A 47 -7.15 5.96 -10.40
CA ARG A 47 -7.60 7.22 -11.03
C ARG A 47 -9.06 7.13 -11.50
N ALA A 48 -9.48 5.96 -11.99
CA ALA A 48 -10.86 5.73 -12.40
C ALA A 48 -11.83 5.88 -11.23
N CYS A 49 -11.51 5.30 -10.06
CA CYS A 49 -12.33 5.48 -8.86
C CYS A 49 -12.34 6.94 -8.37
N ARG A 50 -11.19 7.63 -8.41
CA ARG A 50 -11.14 9.06 -8.09
C ARG A 50 -12.03 9.91 -9.00
N GLN A 51 -12.09 9.58 -10.29
CA GLN A 51 -12.94 10.30 -11.24
C GLN A 51 -14.42 10.00 -11.00
N LYS A 52 -14.77 8.74 -10.72
CA LYS A 52 -16.15 8.32 -10.41
C LYS A 52 -16.70 8.96 -9.12
N GLY A 53 -15.87 9.14 -8.10
CA GLY A 53 -16.29 9.78 -6.83
C GLY A 53 -16.47 11.30 -6.90
N ARG A 54 -16.24 11.92 -8.06
CA ARG A 54 -16.47 13.36 -8.31
C ARG A 54 -17.78 13.65 -9.06
N SER A 55 -18.48 12.60 -9.49
CA SER A 55 -19.79 12.70 -10.15
C SER A 55 -20.92 12.76 -9.14
#